data_AF-A0A315W9V4-F1
#
_entry.id   AF-A0A315W9V4-F1
#
_cell.length_a   1.000
_cell.length_b   1.000
_cell.length_c   1.000
_cell.angle_alpha   90.00
_cell.angle_beta   90.00
_cell.angle_gamma   90.00
#
_symmetry.space_group_name_H-M   'P 1'
#
loop_
_entity.id
_entity.type
_entity.pdbx_description
1 polymer ?
#
loop_
_entity_poly.entity_id
_entity_poly.type
_entity_poly.pdbx_seq_one_letter_code
_entity_poly.pdbx_strand_id
1 'polypeptide(L)'
;LSDADCDCVLQQEQVEWDDVNKLLQHHGFKPVFFADPVENRNLTDLVLLDKKSASELRMTLRMMLMDSERRQTLIQELVKSNNQLREEVQKHMSHAAQQSQRATELQGLLDEVKSKVQHLEERCLGKAVQQHSHTQQLQKENKEAKTRYLLLEKKVANLEEETAQLRKKLYLTVKEEEQRLTRPSRLQESKQLDQATKRTSASVSPSFKTILKTYQDQQKESNSRIQELEEEVERLKTELDTRCRSDLTGNSRDQSKTSRQRVQYHHLLTEINTLIINPRLHQYQRWPRESEEAEFQAVLPTLEQWSQQLHLLRDLHSRLNKLSATLMPLQPCDADAKALKVEDMIGLVEALLENASSDDKQKLRSPTRYTLASMVAHFQKLFDVPSLSGVYPRMNEVYTRLGEMTNTIRNLQNVLDLDSKASPTEVVNQVSRLVFLDPGLGRADIDSIIIKVKQHDEFFPAFHNLVTEILKILGVSHLDDILPALQSLKQTAQ
;
A
#
# COMPACT_ATOMS: atom_id res chain seq x y z
N LEU A 1 -76.33 67.99 2.13
CA LEU A 1 -75.97 67.17 3.30
C LEU A 1 -76.39 67.97 4.51
N SER A 2 -77.21 67.41 5.40
CA SER A 2 -77.61 68.12 6.61
C SER A 2 -76.39 68.27 7.55
N ASP A 3 -76.33 69.29 8.41
CA ASP A 3 -75.19 69.49 9.33
C ASP A 3 -74.91 68.22 10.17
N ALA A 4 -75.96 67.46 10.50
CA ALA A 4 -75.86 66.18 11.21
C ALA A 4 -75.14 65.07 10.40
N ASP A 5 -75.23 65.09 9.06
CA ASP A 5 -74.51 64.13 8.21
C ASP A 5 -73.01 64.47 8.12
N CYS A 6 -72.66 65.77 8.21
CA CYS A 6 -71.27 66.22 8.19
C CYS A 6 -70.54 65.88 9.51
N ASP A 7 -71.19 66.08 10.66
CA ASP A 7 -70.61 65.75 11.96
C ASP A 7 -70.34 64.25 12.13
N CYS A 8 -71.26 63.41 11.62
CA CYS A 8 -71.09 61.95 11.64
C CYS A 8 -69.89 61.49 10.80
N VAL A 9 -69.66 62.10 9.64
CA VAL A 9 -68.54 61.76 8.75
C VAL A 9 -67.19 62.19 9.34
N LEU A 10 -67.13 63.35 10.01
CA LEU A 10 -65.91 63.82 10.67
C LEU A 10 -65.53 62.97 11.89
N GLN A 11 -66.52 62.55 12.69
CA GLN A 11 -66.28 61.64 13.82
C GLN A 11 -65.73 60.29 13.36
N GLN A 12 -66.23 59.75 12.24
CA GLN A 12 -65.73 58.51 11.67
C GLN A 12 -64.28 58.66 11.18
N GLU A 13 -63.94 59.77 10.52
CA GLU A 13 -62.54 60.01 10.09
C GLU A 13 -61.59 60.20 11.27
N GLN A 14 -62.03 60.86 12.35
CA GLN A 14 -61.26 61.01 13.58
C GLN A 14 -60.88 59.66 14.18
N VAL A 15 -61.84 58.75 14.34
CA VAL A 15 -61.58 57.41 14.90
C VAL A 15 -60.59 56.62 14.03
N GLU A 16 -60.72 56.70 12.71
CA GLU A 16 -59.83 55.95 11.83
C GLU A 16 -58.40 56.52 11.77
N TRP A 17 -58.23 57.83 11.96
CA TRP A 17 -56.92 58.48 12.15
C TRP A 17 -56.34 58.22 13.54
N ASP A 18 -57.16 58.16 14.59
CA ASP A 18 -56.72 57.81 15.94
C ASP A 18 -56.09 56.42 15.98
N ASP A 19 -56.64 55.46 15.23
CA ASP A 19 -56.04 54.12 15.09
C ASP A 19 -54.71 54.14 14.34
N VAL A 20 -54.56 54.97 13.30
CA VAL A 20 -53.26 55.16 12.63
C VAL A 20 -52.27 55.86 13.55
N ASN A 21 -52.72 56.81 14.34
CA ASN A 21 -51.91 57.55 15.31
C ASN A 21 -51.39 56.65 16.43
N LYS A 22 -52.18 55.69 16.91
CA LYS A 22 -51.70 54.66 17.85
C LYS A 22 -50.56 53.84 17.24
N LEU A 23 -50.68 53.42 15.96
CA LEU A 23 -49.59 52.73 15.26
C LEU A 23 -48.36 53.64 15.10
N LEU A 24 -48.55 54.88 14.66
CA LEU A 24 -47.45 55.85 14.51
C LEU A 24 -46.71 56.05 15.84
N GLN A 25 -47.44 56.22 16.94
CA GLN A 25 -46.87 56.38 18.28
C GLN A 25 -46.15 55.11 18.76
N HIS A 26 -46.67 53.91 18.46
CA HIS A 26 -45.97 52.64 18.76
C HIS A 26 -44.60 52.57 18.08
N HIS A 27 -44.48 53.20 16.91
CA HIS A 27 -43.22 53.35 16.16
C HIS A 27 -42.42 54.61 16.50
N GLY A 28 -42.86 55.43 17.46
CA GLY A 28 -42.16 56.64 17.91
C GLY A 28 -42.39 57.88 17.02
N PHE A 29 -43.35 57.84 16.10
CA PHE A 29 -43.74 58.99 15.29
C PHE A 29 -44.78 59.88 16.00
N LYS A 30 -44.83 61.16 15.63
CA LYS A 30 -45.82 62.10 16.16
C LYS A 30 -47.21 61.82 15.57
N PRO A 31 -48.29 61.92 16.36
CA PRO A 31 -49.65 61.78 15.86
C PRO A 31 -50.04 62.93 14.92
N VAL A 32 -50.91 62.61 13.96
CA VAL A 32 -51.54 63.55 13.03
C VAL A 32 -52.84 64.06 13.64
N PHE A 33 -53.01 65.37 13.70
CA PHE A 33 -54.23 66.00 14.23
C PHE A 33 -54.98 66.75 13.12
N PHE A 34 -56.31 66.78 13.22
CA PHE A 34 -57.11 67.70 12.43
C PHE A 34 -56.91 69.12 12.96
N ALA A 35 -56.72 70.06 12.06
CA ALA A 35 -56.49 71.45 12.44
C ALA A 35 -57.81 72.19 12.66
N ASP A 36 -57.88 72.96 13.74
CA ASP A 36 -58.96 73.94 13.93
C ASP A 36 -58.75 75.13 12.98
N PRO A 37 -59.72 75.45 12.10
CA PRO A 37 -59.66 76.59 11.18
C PRO A 37 -59.52 77.95 11.88
N VAL A 38 -59.86 78.04 13.17
CA VAL A 38 -59.87 79.30 13.94
C VAL A 38 -58.53 79.57 14.64
N GLU A 39 -57.78 78.51 15.02
CA GLU A 39 -56.53 78.62 15.77
C GLU A 39 -55.28 78.69 14.89
N ASN A 40 -55.32 78.15 13.66
CA ASN A 40 -54.13 78.02 12.81
C ASN A 40 -54.03 79.12 11.74
N ARG A 41 -53.16 80.12 11.96
CA ARG A 41 -52.92 81.24 11.02
C ARG A 41 -51.85 80.95 9.95
N ASN A 42 -51.05 79.89 10.11
CA ASN A 42 -49.94 79.56 9.21
C ASN A 42 -50.34 78.45 8.24
N LEU A 43 -50.88 78.82 7.09
CA LEU A 43 -51.36 77.91 6.03
C LEU A 43 -50.27 76.99 5.44
N THR A 44 -48.99 77.26 5.70
CA THR A 44 -47.85 76.46 5.20
C THR A 44 -47.69 75.13 5.93
N ASP A 45 -48.23 75.00 7.13
CA ASP A 45 -48.07 73.80 7.97
C ASP A 45 -49.31 72.87 7.91
N LEU A 46 -50.33 73.26 7.12
CA LEU A 46 -51.57 72.50 6.94
C LEU A 46 -51.60 71.80 5.58
N VAL A 47 -52.04 70.55 5.58
CA VAL A 47 -52.28 69.78 4.36
C VAL A 47 -53.78 69.57 4.22
N LEU A 48 -54.37 70.16 3.18
CA LEU A 48 -55.77 69.97 2.86
C LEU A 48 -55.93 68.75 1.96
N LEU A 49 -56.66 67.75 2.43
CA LEU A 49 -56.86 66.49 1.73
C LEU A 49 -58.35 66.31 1.46
N ASP A 50 -58.69 65.81 0.28
CA ASP A 50 -60.02 65.27 0.05
C ASP A 50 -60.15 63.91 0.74
N LYS A 51 -61.39 63.50 1.01
CA LYS A 51 -61.72 62.26 1.71
C LYS A 51 -61.04 61.03 1.09
N LYS A 52 -60.93 61.00 -0.23
CA LYS A 52 -60.31 59.88 -0.96
C LYS A 52 -58.80 59.85 -0.72
N SER A 53 -58.08 60.94 -0.91
CA SER A 53 -56.63 60.96 -0.65
C SER A 53 -56.30 60.75 0.84
N ALA A 54 -57.12 61.24 1.78
CA ALA A 54 -56.94 60.98 3.20
C ALA A 54 -57.07 59.48 3.54
N SER A 55 -58.08 58.80 2.97
CA SER A 55 -58.25 57.35 3.14
C SER A 55 -57.11 56.55 2.51
N GLU A 56 -56.64 56.93 1.33
CA GLU A 56 -55.52 56.29 0.65
C GLU A 56 -54.22 56.44 1.46
N LEU A 57 -53.92 57.66 1.95
CA LEU A 57 -52.76 57.92 2.78
C LEU A 57 -52.77 57.11 4.09
N ARG A 58 -53.92 57.01 4.76
CA ARG A 58 -54.06 56.15 5.95
C ARG A 58 -53.77 54.70 5.64
N MET A 59 -54.31 54.17 4.54
CA MET A 59 -54.06 52.79 4.12
C MET A 59 -52.57 52.58 3.85
N THR A 60 -51.93 53.49 3.11
CA THR A 60 -50.49 53.43 2.82
C THR A 60 -49.66 53.47 4.10
N LEU A 61 -49.95 54.38 5.04
CA LEU A 61 -49.25 54.46 6.32
C LEU A 61 -49.41 53.17 7.14
N ARG A 62 -50.64 52.63 7.23
CA ARG A 62 -50.87 51.35 7.91
C ARG A 62 -50.06 50.22 7.28
N MET A 63 -50.07 50.11 5.95
CA MET A 63 -49.29 49.08 5.26
C MET A 63 -47.78 49.24 5.49
N MET A 64 -47.25 50.47 5.42
CA MET A 64 -45.83 50.72 5.62
C MET A 64 -45.38 50.43 7.05
N LEU A 65 -46.17 50.80 8.06
CA LEU A 65 -45.85 50.52 9.47
C LEU A 65 -45.88 49.02 9.76
N MET A 66 -46.92 48.32 9.31
CA MET A 66 -47.02 46.86 9.43
C MET A 66 -45.87 46.14 8.71
N ASP A 67 -45.49 46.60 7.52
CA ASP A 67 -44.36 46.04 6.78
C ASP A 67 -43.03 46.32 7.51
N SER A 68 -42.88 47.47 8.16
CA SER A 68 -41.72 47.78 9.00
C SER A 68 -41.61 46.82 10.19
N GLU A 69 -42.69 46.52 10.90
CA GLU A 69 -42.69 45.54 12.00
C GLU A 69 -42.30 44.13 11.51
N ARG A 70 -42.86 43.72 10.37
CA ARG A 70 -42.55 42.43 9.75
C ARG A 70 -41.07 42.35 9.37
N ARG A 71 -40.52 43.38 8.73
CA ARG A 71 -39.09 43.46 8.40
C ARG A 71 -38.22 43.42 9.64
N GLN A 72 -38.59 44.14 10.70
CA GLN A 72 -37.85 44.14 11.95
C GLN A 72 -37.80 42.74 12.59
N THR A 73 -38.93 42.02 12.56
CA THR A 73 -39.01 40.63 13.04
C THR A 73 -38.08 39.70 12.25
N LEU A 74 -38.12 39.80 10.92
CA LEU A 74 -37.27 39.01 10.04
C LEU A 74 -35.78 39.31 10.24
N ILE A 75 -35.42 40.58 10.44
CA ILE A 75 -34.04 40.97 10.78
C ILE A 75 -33.62 40.34 12.11
N GLN A 76 -34.47 40.34 13.13
CA GLN A 76 -34.14 39.71 14.42
C GLN A 76 -33.95 38.20 14.30
N GLU A 77 -34.79 37.52 13.53
CA GLU A 77 -34.64 36.07 13.27
C GLU A 77 -33.36 35.77 12.49
N LEU A 78 -33.04 36.58 11.48
CA LEU A 78 -31.78 36.46 10.74
C LEU A 78 -30.57 36.67 11.63
N VAL A 79 -30.60 37.66 12.53
CA VAL A 79 -29.51 37.90 13.50
C VAL A 79 -29.35 36.72 14.45
N LYS A 80 -30.45 36.18 14.99
CA LYS A 80 -30.41 34.98 15.85
C LYS A 80 -29.83 33.77 15.10
N SER A 81 -30.28 33.52 13.88
CA SER A 81 -29.78 32.44 13.05
C SER A 81 -28.30 32.63 12.67
N ASN A 82 -27.86 33.86 12.35
CA ASN A 82 -26.46 34.13 12.05
C ASN A 82 -25.55 33.89 13.26
N ASN A 83 -25.99 34.27 14.46
CA ASN A 83 -25.25 34.02 15.69
C ASN A 83 -25.13 32.51 15.98
N GLN A 84 -26.22 31.75 15.82
CA GLN A 84 -26.19 30.29 15.94
C GLN A 84 -25.22 29.66 14.93
N LEU A 85 -25.28 30.08 13.66
CA LEU A 85 -24.35 29.60 12.63
C LEU A 85 -22.89 29.93 12.98
N ARG A 86 -22.61 31.12 13.54
CA ARG A 86 -21.26 31.47 14.00
C ARG A 86 -20.78 30.56 15.12
N GLU A 87 -21.65 30.25 16.09
CA GLU A 87 -21.33 29.31 17.18
C GLU A 87 -21.08 27.89 16.66
N GLU A 88 -21.89 27.41 15.72
CA GLU A 88 -21.69 26.11 15.07
C GLU A 88 -20.37 26.06 14.30
N VAL A 89 -20.07 27.10 13.51
CA VAL A 89 -18.79 27.23 12.80
C VAL A 89 -17.62 27.21 13.78
N GLN A 90 -17.69 27.96 14.88
CA GLN A 90 -16.65 27.97 15.91
C GLN A 90 -16.47 26.59 16.55
N LYS A 91 -17.57 25.89 16.85
CA LYS A 91 -17.54 24.53 17.37
C LYS A 91 -16.89 23.56 16.39
N HIS A 92 -17.28 23.61 15.11
CA HIS A 92 -16.68 22.79 14.06
C HIS A 92 -15.19 23.08 13.87
N MET A 93 -14.79 24.35 13.92
CA MET A 93 -13.37 24.74 13.89
C MET A 93 -12.60 24.15 15.06
N SER A 94 -13.14 24.22 16.29
CA SER A 94 -12.48 23.64 17.47
C SER A 94 -12.33 22.12 17.38
N HIS A 95 -13.36 21.43 16.90
CA HIS A 95 -13.30 19.98 16.65
C HIS A 95 -12.30 19.64 15.55
N ALA A 96 -12.28 20.38 14.45
CA ALA A 96 -11.34 20.15 13.35
C ALA A 96 -9.89 20.35 13.82
N ALA A 97 -9.62 21.39 14.63
CA ALA A 97 -8.30 21.62 15.22
C ALA A 97 -7.87 20.46 16.13
N GLN A 98 -8.78 19.95 16.96
CA GLN A 98 -8.50 18.80 17.82
C GLN A 98 -8.22 17.52 17.00
N GLN A 99 -8.97 17.28 15.93
CA GLN A 99 -8.73 16.14 15.05
C GLN A 99 -7.42 16.26 14.29
N SER A 100 -7.08 17.47 13.83
CA SER A 100 -5.78 17.75 13.21
C SER A 100 -4.63 17.48 14.18
N GLN A 101 -4.75 17.91 15.44
CA GLN A 101 -3.76 17.64 16.48
C GLN A 101 -3.59 16.12 16.72
N ARG A 102 -4.69 15.37 16.87
CA ARG A 102 -4.64 13.91 17.01
C ARG A 102 -3.99 13.23 15.80
N ALA A 103 -4.29 13.69 14.59
CA ALA A 103 -3.65 13.17 13.39
C ALA A 103 -2.14 13.42 13.39
N THR A 104 -1.67 14.60 13.85
CA THR A 104 -0.23 14.86 13.98
C THR A 104 0.44 14.00 15.03
N GLU A 105 -0.23 13.71 16.15
CA GLU A 105 0.28 12.81 17.20
C GLU A 105 0.40 11.37 16.68
N LEU A 106 -0.64 10.87 16.01
CA LEU A 106 -0.63 9.54 15.39
C LEU A 106 0.43 9.43 14.30
N GLN A 107 0.63 10.48 13.50
CA GLN A 107 1.70 10.53 12.51
C GLN A 107 3.09 10.45 13.17
N GLY A 108 3.30 11.17 14.26
CA GLY A 108 4.55 11.09 15.04
C GLY A 108 4.82 9.68 15.59
N LEU A 109 3.79 9.01 16.12
CA LEU A 109 3.91 7.62 16.59
C LEU A 109 4.20 6.65 15.44
N LEU A 110 3.57 6.84 14.28
CA LEU A 110 3.81 6.04 13.09
C LEU A 110 5.26 6.18 12.62
N ASP A 111 5.79 7.40 12.59
CA ASP A 111 7.17 7.66 12.20
C ASP A 111 8.17 7.04 13.21
N GLU A 112 7.85 7.06 14.51
CA GLU A 112 8.64 6.38 15.53
C GLU A 112 8.64 4.85 15.31
N VAL A 113 7.47 4.25 15.09
CA VAL A 113 7.36 2.80 14.81
C VAL A 113 8.10 2.44 13.53
N LYS A 114 7.97 3.23 12.46
CA LYS A 114 8.68 3.03 11.20
C LYS A 114 10.19 3.04 11.39
N SER A 115 10.73 3.99 12.17
CA SER A 115 12.16 4.04 12.48
C SER A 115 12.63 2.82 13.27
N LYS A 116 11.83 2.33 14.23
CA LYS A 116 12.13 1.12 15.01
C LYS A 116 12.13 -0.14 14.13
N VAL A 117 11.14 -0.28 13.24
CA VAL A 117 11.07 -1.39 12.30
C VAL A 117 12.28 -1.35 11.36
N GLN A 118 12.59 -0.20 10.77
CA GLN A 118 13.76 -0.04 9.90
C GLN A 118 15.06 -0.42 10.63
N HIS A 119 15.26 0.05 11.87
CA HIS A 119 16.42 -0.33 12.66
C HIS A 119 16.47 -1.84 12.93
N LEU A 120 15.33 -2.49 13.20
CA LEU A 120 15.28 -3.94 13.40
C LEU A 120 15.60 -4.70 12.12
N GLU A 121 15.08 -4.25 10.97
CA GLU A 121 15.39 -4.81 9.66
C GLU A 121 16.88 -4.69 9.34
N GLU A 122 17.46 -3.50 9.50
CA GLU A 122 18.90 -3.26 9.31
C GLU A 122 19.75 -4.16 10.21
N ARG A 123 19.35 -4.33 11.48
CA ARG A 123 20.03 -5.24 12.41
C ARG A 123 19.92 -6.70 11.98
N CYS A 124 18.76 -7.14 11.51
CA CYS A 124 18.54 -8.51 11.03
C CYS A 124 19.35 -8.78 9.75
N LEU A 125 19.33 -7.84 8.79
CA LEU A 125 20.14 -7.89 7.58
C LEU A 125 21.63 -7.93 7.93
N GLY A 126 22.09 -7.08 8.85
CA GLY A 126 23.48 -7.07 9.32
C GLY A 126 23.92 -8.43 9.89
N LYS A 127 23.09 -9.05 10.73
CA LYS A 127 23.36 -10.39 11.27
C LYS A 127 23.38 -11.46 10.17
N ALA A 128 22.44 -11.42 9.23
CA ALA A 128 22.38 -12.37 8.11
C ALA A 128 23.62 -12.26 7.22
N VAL A 129 24.05 -11.03 6.89
CA VAL A 129 25.28 -10.78 6.11
C VAL A 129 26.51 -11.28 6.87
N GLN A 130 26.60 -11.02 8.17
CA GLN A 130 27.70 -11.51 9.00
C GLN A 130 27.76 -13.05 9.03
N GLN A 131 26.63 -13.72 9.25
CA GLN A 131 26.56 -15.18 9.22
C GLN A 131 26.92 -15.76 7.85
N HIS A 132 26.48 -15.12 6.77
CA HIS A 132 26.84 -15.52 5.41
C HIS A 132 28.35 -15.42 5.16
N SER A 133 28.98 -14.32 5.57
CA SER A 133 30.43 -14.14 5.45
C SER A 133 31.21 -15.20 6.23
N HIS A 134 30.78 -15.52 7.46
CA HIS A 134 31.41 -16.56 8.27
C HIS A 134 31.25 -17.95 7.64
N THR A 135 30.07 -18.25 7.11
CA THR A 135 29.82 -19.53 6.42
C THR A 135 30.67 -19.66 5.16
N GLN A 136 30.82 -18.59 4.37
CA GLN A 136 31.72 -18.58 3.22
C GLN A 136 33.18 -18.83 3.61
N GLN A 137 33.65 -18.19 4.69
CA GLN A 137 35.00 -18.38 5.20
C GLN A 137 35.24 -19.84 5.63
N LEU A 138 34.33 -20.42 6.42
CA LEU A 138 34.39 -21.83 6.82
C LEU A 138 34.36 -22.77 5.60
N GLN A 139 33.57 -22.45 4.57
CA GLN A 139 33.52 -23.24 3.35
C GLN A 139 34.85 -23.20 2.59
N LYS A 140 35.53 -22.05 2.57
CA LYS A 140 36.88 -21.91 1.99
C LYS A 140 37.90 -22.74 2.77
N GLU A 141 37.92 -22.61 4.09
CA GLU A 141 38.81 -23.39 4.97
C GLU A 141 38.57 -24.89 4.85
N ASN A 142 37.31 -25.33 4.74
CA ASN A 142 36.97 -26.75 4.53
C ASN A 142 37.48 -27.25 3.17
N LYS A 143 37.35 -26.47 2.09
CA LYS A 143 37.95 -26.80 0.79
C LYS A 143 39.46 -26.93 0.88
N GLU A 144 40.14 -26.01 1.57
CA GLU A 144 41.59 -26.04 1.79
C GLU A 144 42.02 -27.24 2.67
N ALA A 145 41.26 -27.58 3.70
CA ALA A 145 41.51 -28.75 4.52
C ALA A 145 41.35 -30.05 3.71
N LYS A 146 40.32 -30.12 2.84
CA LYS A 146 40.08 -31.27 1.97
C LYS A 146 41.20 -31.48 0.95
N THR A 147 41.74 -30.42 0.35
CA THR A 147 42.89 -30.55 -0.57
C THR A 147 44.15 -31.01 0.17
N ARG A 148 44.38 -30.52 1.39
CA ARG A 148 45.49 -31.00 2.24
C ARG A 148 45.35 -32.48 2.61
N TYR A 149 44.15 -32.92 2.96
CA TYR A 149 43.87 -34.33 3.25
C TYR A 149 44.20 -35.23 2.05
N LEU A 150 43.68 -34.91 0.86
CA LEU A 150 43.96 -35.67 -0.37
C LEU A 150 45.45 -35.73 -0.71
N LEU A 151 46.19 -34.64 -0.48
CA LEU A 151 47.63 -34.61 -0.68
C LEU A 151 48.35 -35.55 0.30
N LEU A 152 47.91 -35.55 1.57
CA LEU A 152 48.50 -36.40 2.59
C LEU A 152 48.22 -37.87 2.32
N GLU A 153 47.00 -38.20 1.91
CA GLU A 153 46.58 -39.56 1.50
C GLU A 153 47.46 -40.08 0.35
N LYS A 154 47.70 -39.25 -0.68
CA LYS A 154 48.64 -39.61 -1.76
C LYS A 154 50.06 -39.86 -1.26
N LYS A 155 50.55 -39.06 -0.31
CA LYS A 155 51.88 -39.26 0.29
C LYS A 155 51.95 -40.57 1.08
N VAL A 156 50.91 -40.90 1.84
CA VAL A 156 50.83 -42.18 2.59
C VAL A 156 50.86 -43.36 1.62
N ALA A 157 50.05 -43.33 0.55
CA ALA A 157 50.04 -44.39 -0.45
C ALA A 157 51.43 -44.61 -1.10
N ASN A 158 52.15 -43.53 -1.41
CA ASN A 158 53.51 -43.63 -1.93
C ASN A 158 54.48 -44.28 -0.93
N LEU A 159 54.40 -43.92 0.35
CA LEU A 159 55.24 -44.51 1.40
C LEU A 159 54.91 -46.00 1.64
N GLU A 160 53.63 -46.37 1.54
CA GLU A 160 53.20 -47.77 1.59
C GLU A 160 53.76 -48.58 0.42
N GLU A 161 53.79 -48.00 -0.79
CA GLU A 161 54.41 -48.63 -1.94
C GLU A 161 55.92 -48.80 -1.74
N GLU A 162 56.63 -47.75 -1.30
CA GLU A 162 58.07 -47.81 -1.02
C GLU A 162 58.40 -48.87 0.04
N THR A 163 57.62 -48.92 1.13
CA THR A 163 57.81 -49.92 2.18
C THR A 163 57.51 -51.33 1.69
N ALA A 164 56.50 -51.54 0.84
CA ALA A 164 56.23 -52.83 0.19
C ALA A 164 57.39 -53.26 -0.73
N GLN A 165 57.94 -52.33 -1.52
CA GLN A 165 59.11 -52.60 -2.37
C GLN A 165 60.34 -52.99 -1.56
N LEU A 166 60.61 -52.28 -0.45
CA LEU A 166 61.72 -52.60 0.46
C LEU A 166 61.52 -53.98 1.12
N ARG A 167 60.31 -54.28 1.59
CA ARG A 167 59.96 -55.61 2.13
C ARG A 167 60.21 -56.73 1.11
N LYS A 168 59.81 -56.52 -0.15
CA LYS A 168 60.05 -57.48 -1.24
C LYS A 168 61.54 -57.71 -1.49
N LYS A 169 62.35 -56.65 -1.54
CA LYS A 169 63.81 -56.75 -1.69
C LYS A 169 64.43 -57.55 -0.54
N LEU A 170 64.06 -57.23 0.70
CA LEU A 170 64.49 -57.95 1.89
C LEU A 170 64.18 -59.45 1.79
N TYR A 171 62.95 -59.81 1.44
CA TYR A 171 62.55 -61.20 1.25
C TYR A 171 63.39 -61.94 0.20
N LEU A 172 63.67 -61.30 -0.94
CA LEU A 172 64.51 -61.90 -1.98
C LEU A 172 65.94 -62.11 -1.49
N THR A 173 66.55 -61.10 -0.84
CA THR A 173 67.91 -61.20 -0.30
C THR A 173 68.01 -62.29 0.78
N VAL A 174 67.03 -62.39 1.68
CA VAL A 174 66.98 -63.45 2.70
C VAL A 174 66.88 -64.82 2.03
N LYS A 175 65.99 -64.98 1.03
CA LYS A 175 65.83 -66.24 0.30
C LYS A 175 67.08 -66.64 -0.48
N GLU A 176 67.77 -65.67 -1.08
CA GLU A 176 69.06 -65.91 -1.75
C GLU A 176 70.15 -66.35 -0.76
N GLU A 177 70.21 -65.76 0.43
CA GLU A 177 71.12 -66.18 1.50
C GLU A 177 70.78 -67.58 2.05
N GLU A 178 69.51 -67.90 2.26
CA GLU A 178 69.05 -69.26 2.61
C GLU A 178 69.44 -70.31 1.54
N GLN A 179 69.37 -69.93 0.26
CA GLN A 179 69.80 -70.78 -0.86
C GLN A 179 71.33 -70.94 -0.94
N ARG A 180 72.10 -69.92 -0.56
CA ARG A 180 73.56 -70.02 -0.41
C ARG A 180 73.95 -70.94 0.74
N LEU A 181 73.19 -70.91 1.83
CA LEU A 181 73.37 -71.75 3.02
C LEU A 181 73.01 -73.23 2.79
N THR A 182 72.16 -73.54 1.82
CA THR A 182 71.74 -74.92 1.48
C THR A 182 72.61 -75.60 0.43
N ARG A 183 73.64 -74.93 -0.11
CA ARG A 183 74.61 -75.54 -1.04
C ARG A 183 75.68 -76.32 -0.24
N PRO A 184 75.84 -77.65 -0.39
CA PRO A 184 76.75 -78.42 0.46
C PRO A 184 78.21 -78.09 0.19
N SER A 185 78.95 -77.73 1.25
CA SER A 185 80.40 -77.85 1.31
C SER A 185 80.81 -79.29 0.94
N ARG A 186 81.40 -79.48 -0.24
CA ARG A 186 82.24 -80.63 -0.58
C ARG A 186 83.54 -80.10 -1.16
N LEU A 187 84.64 -80.42 -0.47
CA LEU A 187 86.05 -80.63 -0.88
C LEU A 187 86.86 -80.62 0.44
N GLN A 188 87.14 -81.80 1.03
CA GLN A 188 88.46 -82.46 1.12
C GLN A 188 89.35 -81.80 2.21
N GLU A 189 89.85 -82.47 3.27
CA GLU A 189 90.92 -83.47 3.25
C GLU A 189 91.10 -84.25 4.59
N SER A 190 92.00 -85.23 4.51
CA SER A 190 92.22 -86.45 5.29
C SER A 190 93.13 -86.36 6.53
N LYS A 191 92.79 -87.21 7.52
CA LYS A 191 93.61 -88.15 8.34
C LYS A 191 94.66 -87.68 9.38
N GLN A 192 94.47 -88.28 10.57
CA GLN A 192 95.41 -88.78 11.60
C GLN A 192 96.00 -87.79 12.65
N LEU A 193 95.61 -87.95 13.93
CA LEU A 193 96.39 -88.65 14.98
C LEU A 193 96.07 -88.13 16.40
N ASP A 194 95.83 -89.09 17.31
CA ASP A 194 96.00 -89.12 18.78
C ASP A 194 95.15 -88.33 19.80
N GLN A 195 94.41 -89.16 20.55
CA GLN A 195 94.35 -89.32 22.02
C GLN A 195 93.68 -88.28 22.93
N ALA A 196 92.88 -88.88 23.83
CA ALA A 196 92.61 -88.50 25.21
C ALA A 196 91.43 -87.53 25.48
N THR A 197 90.31 -88.16 25.85
CA THR A 197 89.56 -87.89 27.10
C THR A 197 88.38 -86.91 27.06
N LYS A 198 87.18 -87.52 27.12
CA LYS A 198 85.94 -87.11 27.82
C LYS A 198 85.52 -85.63 27.83
N ARG A 199 84.35 -85.44 27.19
CA ARG A 199 83.22 -84.51 27.46
C ARG A 199 82.96 -83.55 26.30
N THR A 200 81.68 -83.22 26.18
CA THR A 200 81.04 -82.22 25.32
C THR A 200 80.74 -82.63 23.87
N SER A 201 79.47 -82.95 23.68
CA SER A 201 78.74 -82.87 22.42
C SER A 201 78.73 -81.42 21.91
N ALA A 202 79.59 -81.10 20.95
CA ALA A 202 79.43 -79.95 20.08
C ALA A 202 80.40 -80.02 18.89
N SER A 203 79.89 -80.15 17.67
CA SER A 203 80.45 -79.46 16.50
C SER A 203 79.55 -79.65 15.27
N VAL A 204 78.67 -78.68 15.05
CA VAL A 204 78.18 -78.29 13.71
C VAL A 204 78.84 -76.94 13.39
N SER A 205 79.26 -76.79 12.13
CA SER A 205 80.21 -75.81 11.60
C SER A 205 80.07 -74.34 12.12
N PRO A 206 81.19 -73.64 12.43
CA PRO A 206 81.18 -72.29 13.01
C PRO A 206 80.45 -71.21 12.21
N SER A 207 80.34 -71.34 10.88
CA SER A 207 79.67 -70.35 10.01
C SER A 207 78.15 -70.34 10.20
N PHE A 208 77.51 -71.52 10.14
CA PHE A 208 76.07 -71.65 10.32
C PHE A 208 75.65 -71.33 11.75
N LYS A 209 76.49 -71.68 12.73
CA LYS A 209 76.30 -71.31 14.13
C LYS A 209 76.42 -69.80 14.36
N THR A 210 77.29 -69.11 13.61
CA THR A 210 77.43 -67.65 13.67
C THR A 210 76.25 -66.95 13.02
N ILE A 211 75.77 -67.43 11.86
CA ILE A 211 74.60 -66.84 11.18
C ILE A 211 73.31 -67.09 11.96
N LEU A 212 73.11 -68.30 12.49
CA LEU A 212 72.00 -68.58 13.40
C LEU A 212 72.10 -67.71 14.66
N LYS A 213 73.31 -67.46 15.16
CA LYS A 213 73.51 -66.60 16.32
C LYS A 213 73.24 -65.13 16.00
N THR A 214 73.68 -64.59 14.85
CA THR A 214 73.34 -63.23 14.43
C THR A 214 71.86 -63.08 14.13
N TYR A 215 71.20 -64.07 13.53
CA TYR A 215 69.74 -64.06 13.35
C TYR A 215 69.00 -64.15 14.67
N GLN A 216 69.47 -64.98 15.60
CA GLN A 216 68.89 -65.09 16.94
C GLN A 216 69.10 -63.81 17.75
N ASP A 217 70.24 -63.13 17.57
CA ASP A 217 70.54 -61.86 18.19
C ASP A 217 69.72 -60.73 17.53
N GLN A 218 69.52 -60.74 16.21
CA GLN A 218 68.65 -59.80 15.50
C GLN A 218 67.16 -60.01 15.83
N GLN A 219 66.74 -61.25 16.07
CA GLN A 219 65.38 -61.57 16.52
C GLN A 219 65.17 -61.16 17.98
N LYS A 220 66.19 -61.29 18.83
CA LYS A 220 66.18 -60.73 20.19
C LYS A 220 66.13 -59.20 20.17
N GLU A 221 66.88 -58.57 19.28
CA GLU A 221 66.87 -57.11 19.13
C GLU A 221 65.54 -56.61 18.59
N SER A 222 64.96 -57.27 17.58
CA SER A 222 63.61 -56.95 17.08
C SER A 222 62.56 -57.15 18.16
N ASN A 223 62.64 -58.22 18.96
CA ASN A 223 61.70 -58.45 20.06
C ASN A 223 61.89 -57.42 21.18
N SER A 224 63.12 -56.98 21.45
CA SER A 224 63.39 -55.91 22.43
C SER A 224 62.81 -54.58 21.96
N ARG A 225 62.94 -54.25 20.66
CA ARG A 225 62.32 -53.04 20.07
C ARG A 225 60.80 -53.10 20.07
N ILE A 226 60.21 -54.27 19.83
CA ILE A 226 58.76 -54.46 19.93
C ILE A 226 58.31 -54.26 21.38
N GLN A 227 59.03 -54.82 22.35
CA GLN A 227 58.72 -54.64 23.76
C GLN A 227 58.87 -53.16 24.20
N GLU A 228 59.91 -52.46 23.74
CA GLU A 228 60.08 -51.03 24.00
C GLU A 228 58.92 -50.19 23.42
N LEU A 229 58.47 -50.52 22.20
CA LEU A 229 57.32 -49.86 21.57
C LEU A 229 56.01 -50.21 22.27
N GLU A 230 55.83 -51.44 22.75
CA GLU A 230 54.67 -51.82 23.56
C GLU A 230 54.64 -51.10 24.91
N GLU A 231 55.79 -50.99 25.57
CA GLU A 231 55.96 -50.20 26.79
C GLU A 231 55.75 -48.71 26.53
N GLU A 232 56.20 -48.18 25.40
CA GLU A 232 55.98 -46.79 25.01
C GLU A 232 54.52 -46.52 24.66
N VAL A 233 53.83 -47.46 24.02
CA VAL A 233 52.38 -47.39 23.80
C VAL A 233 51.64 -47.42 25.13
N GLU A 234 52.04 -48.24 26.11
CA GLU A 234 51.43 -48.21 27.43
C GLU A 234 51.79 -46.95 28.24
N ARG A 235 53.01 -46.42 28.09
CA ARG A 235 53.36 -45.10 28.67
C ARG A 235 52.52 -43.99 28.06
N LEU A 236 52.34 -43.96 26.73
CA LEU A 236 51.52 -42.98 26.05
C LEU A 236 50.03 -43.15 26.37
N LYS A 237 49.56 -44.38 26.55
CA LYS A 237 48.18 -44.68 26.95
C LYS A 237 47.92 -44.26 28.40
N THR A 238 48.86 -44.51 29.32
CA THR A 238 48.79 -44.00 30.70
C THR A 238 48.96 -42.48 30.77
N GLU A 239 49.77 -41.87 29.90
CA GLU A 239 49.88 -40.41 29.78
C GLU A 239 48.60 -39.77 29.19
N LEU A 240 47.96 -40.42 28.23
CA LEU A 240 46.67 -39.97 27.68
C LEU A 240 45.54 -40.11 28.72
N ASP A 241 45.53 -41.20 29.48
CA ASP A 241 44.56 -41.40 30.57
C ASP A 241 44.79 -40.42 31.74
N THR A 242 46.03 -40.04 32.02
CA THR A 242 46.35 -39.03 33.04
C THR A 242 46.05 -37.60 32.54
N ARG A 243 46.26 -37.29 31.26
CA ARG A 243 45.82 -36.02 30.64
C ARG A 243 44.28 -35.90 30.57
N CYS A 244 43.58 -36.97 30.22
CA CYS A 244 42.11 -37.04 30.32
C CYS A 244 41.62 -36.87 31.76
N ARG A 245 42.38 -37.33 32.76
CA ARG A 245 42.03 -37.19 34.18
C ARG A 245 42.39 -35.80 34.75
N SER A 246 43.44 -35.15 34.25
CA SER A 246 43.79 -33.77 34.62
C SER A 246 42.79 -32.75 34.05
N ASP A 247 42.26 -32.98 32.85
CA ASP A 247 41.21 -32.14 32.28
C ASP A 247 39.86 -32.29 33.03
N LEU A 248 39.68 -33.38 33.78
CA LEU A 248 38.50 -33.65 34.61
C LEU A 248 38.65 -33.24 36.10
N THR A 249 39.86 -32.90 36.55
CA THR A 249 40.10 -32.44 37.93
C THR A 249 40.05 -30.91 38.07
N GLY A 250 39.86 -30.18 36.97
CA GLY A 250 39.65 -28.74 36.98
C GLY A 250 38.24 -28.27 37.38
N ASN A 251 37.20 -29.10 37.35
CA ASN A 251 35.81 -28.66 37.62
C ASN A 251 34.92 -29.78 38.20
N SER A 252 35.12 -30.13 39.47
CA SER A 252 34.35 -31.15 40.21
C SER A 252 32.83 -30.90 40.29
N ARG A 253 32.31 -29.74 39.87
CA ARG A 253 30.87 -29.41 39.92
C ARG A 253 30.05 -29.91 38.71
N ASP A 254 30.69 -30.23 37.58
CA ASP A 254 29.97 -30.51 36.32
C ASP A 254 29.76 -32.02 36.01
N GLN A 255 30.51 -32.92 36.66
CA GLN A 255 30.34 -34.37 36.49
C GLN A 255 28.99 -34.89 36.98
N SER A 256 28.39 -34.26 38.00
CA SER A 256 27.06 -34.64 38.51
C SER A 256 25.93 -34.26 37.55
N LYS A 257 26.12 -33.21 36.72
CA LYS A 257 25.15 -32.75 35.74
C LYS A 257 25.21 -33.58 34.44
N THR A 258 26.42 -33.88 33.98
CA THR A 258 26.62 -34.69 32.77
C THR A 258 26.22 -36.16 32.94
N SER A 259 26.38 -36.73 34.14
CA SER A 259 25.87 -38.07 34.45
C SER A 259 24.34 -38.10 34.50
N ARG A 260 23.69 -37.08 35.09
CA ARG A 260 22.23 -36.96 35.09
C ARG A 260 21.65 -36.75 33.68
N GLN A 261 22.32 -35.93 32.87
CA GLN A 261 21.94 -35.70 31.48
C GLN A 261 22.14 -36.95 30.61
N ARG A 262 23.22 -37.73 30.79
CA ARG A 262 23.39 -39.00 30.05
C ARG A 262 22.30 -40.01 30.38
N VAL A 263 21.91 -40.13 31.65
CA VAL A 263 20.81 -41.03 32.03
C VAL A 263 19.48 -40.54 31.43
N GLN A 264 19.24 -39.23 31.39
CA GLN A 264 18.05 -38.65 30.74
C GLN A 264 18.04 -38.85 29.23
N TYR A 265 19.16 -38.63 28.54
CA TYR A 265 19.26 -38.88 27.10
C TYR A 265 19.14 -40.37 26.78
N HIS A 266 19.69 -41.25 27.61
CA HIS A 266 19.57 -42.68 27.41
C HIS A 266 18.12 -43.17 27.65
N HIS A 267 17.43 -42.62 28.64
CA HIS A 267 16.01 -42.87 28.86
C HIS A 267 15.15 -42.39 27.69
N LEU A 268 15.39 -41.18 27.17
CA LEU A 268 14.68 -40.64 26.00
C LEU A 268 14.93 -41.46 24.74
N LEU A 269 16.18 -41.87 24.51
CA LEU A 269 16.53 -42.76 23.41
C LEU A 269 15.85 -44.13 23.56
N THR A 270 15.71 -44.64 24.78
CA THR A 270 15.03 -45.92 25.02
C THR A 270 13.53 -45.80 24.77
N GLU A 271 12.87 -44.72 25.20
CA GLU A 271 11.45 -44.46 24.91
C GLU A 271 11.20 -44.31 23.41
N ILE A 272 12.02 -43.51 22.71
CA ILE A 272 11.93 -43.33 21.26
C ILE A 272 12.15 -44.67 20.55
N ASN A 273 13.10 -45.49 21.01
CA ASN A 273 13.36 -46.80 20.41
C ASN A 273 12.21 -47.79 20.67
N THR A 274 11.55 -47.75 21.85
CA THR A 274 10.35 -48.56 22.12
C THR A 274 9.15 -48.14 21.27
N LEU A 275 8.99 -46.84 20.99
CA LEU A 275 7.94 -46.31 20.11
C LEU A 275 8.18 -46.66 18.64
N ILE A 276 9.44 -46.69 18.21
CA ILE A 276 9.84 -47.00 16.82
C ILE A 276 9.77 -48.52 16.56
N ILE A 277 10.17 -49.36 17.52
CA ILE A 277 10.24 -50.82 17.34
C ILE A 277 8.84 -51.47 17.40
N ASN A 278 7.86 -50.91 18.14
CA ASN A 278 6.50 -51.47 18.18
C ASN A 278 5.41 -50.42 18.49
N PRO A 279 4.93 -49.66 17.49
CA PRO A 279 3.89 -48.64 17.69
C PRO A 279 2.51 -49.20 18.06
N ARG A 280 2.29 -50.51 17.92
CA ARG A 280 0.98 -51.15 18.09
C ARG A 280 0.76 -51.91 19.40
N LEU A 281 1.79 -52.14 20.23
CA LEU A 281 1.62 -52.89 21.48
C LEU A 281 1.28 -51.98 22.68
N HIS A 282 1.66 -50.69 22.66
CA HIS A 282 1.30 -49.76 23.74
C HIS A 282 -0.08 -49.11 23.57
N GLN A 283 -0.65 -49.13 22.36
CA GLN A 283 -1.98 -48.55 22.12
C GLN A 283 -3.13 -49.48 22.57
N TYR A 284 -2.86 -50.77 22.80
CA TYR A 284 -3.89 -51.76 23.20
C TYR A 284 -3.75 -52.31 24.63
N GLN A 285 -2.69 -51.98 25.39
CA GLN A 285 -2.48 -52.51 26.75
C GLN A 285 -2.60 -51.48 27.89
N ARG A 286 -2.78 -50.18 27.60
CA ARG A 286 -2.87 -49.13 28.63
C ARG A 286 -4.23 -48.42 28.72
N TRP A 287 -5.24 -48.98 28.06
CA TRP A 287 -6.54 -48.36 27.88
C TRP A 287 -7.59 -49.29 28.52
N PRO A 288 -8.16 -48.96 29.70
CA PRO A 288 -9.22 -49.77 30.31
C PRO A 288 -10.47 -49.66 29.43
N ARG A 289 -10.73 -50.72 28.66
CA ARG A 289 -11.82 -50.83 27.67
C ARG A 289 -13.23 -50.57 28.23
N GLU A 290 -13.41 -50.46 29.55
CA GLU A 290 -14.70 -50.17 30.19
C GLU A 290 -14.91 -48.67 30.52
N SER A 291 -13.83 -47.87 30.61
CA SER A 291 -13.91 -46.44 30.98
C SER A 291 -14.13 -45.53 29.77
N GLU A 292 -13.63 -45.92 28.60
CA GLU A 292 -13.78 -45.15 27.36
C GLU A 292 -15.18 -45.20 26.78
N GLU A 293 -15.90 -46.31 26.88
CA GLU A 293 -17.28 -46.34 26.40
C GLU A 293 -18.12 -45.31 27.18
N ALA A 294 -17.90 -45.18 28.49
CA ALA A 294 -18.57 -44.17 29.31
C ALA A 294 -18.09 -42.73 29.03
N GLU A 295 -16.80 -42.52 28.81
CA GLU A 295 -16.24 -41.20 28.48
C GLU A 295 -16.61 -40.74 27.06
N PHE A 296 -16.62 -41.65 26.07
CA PHE A 296 -17.10 -41.37 24.71
C PHE A 296 -18.62 -41.23 24.66
N GLN A 297 -19.37 -41.97 25.49
CA GLN A 297 -20.83 -41.75 25.66
C GLN A 297 -21.14 -40.40 26.31
N ALA A 298 -20.26 -39.84 27.13
CA ALA A 298 -20.39 -38.47 27.63
C ALA A 298 -20.05 -37.41 26.57
N VAL A 299 -19.15 -37.73 25.64
CA VAL A 299 -18.75 -36.83 24.54
C VAL A 299 -19.73 -36.87 23.37
N LEU A 300 -20.43 -37.99 23.15
CA LEU A 300 -21.43 -38.16 22.09
C LEU A 300 -22.52 -37.07 22.10
N PRO A 301 -23.20 -36.77 23.23
CA PRO A 301 -24.14 -35.67 23.33
C PRO A 301 -23.51 -34.32 23.02
N THR A 302 -22.25 -34.11 23.42
CA THR A 302 -21.52 -32.86 23.18
C THR A 302 -21.20 -32.70 21.70
N LEU A 303 -20.82 -33.77 21.01
CA LEU A 303 -20.62 -33.80 19.56
C LEU A 303 -21.94 -33.63 18.80
N GLU A 304 -23.02 -34.23 19.28
CA GLU A 304 -24.37 -34.02 18.73
C GLU A 304 -24.77 -32.55 18.86
N GLN A 305 -24.56 -31.95 20.03
CA GLN A 305 -24.80 -30.53 20.29
C GLN A 305 -23.94 -29.63 19.40
N TRP A 306 -22.66 -29.95 19.20
CA TRP A 306 -21.79 -29.21 18.28
C TRP A 306 -22.26 -29.35 16.82
N SER A 307 -22.73 -30.53 16.42
CA SER A 307 -23.28 -30.75 15.08
C SER A 307 -24.56 -29.93 14.83
N GLN A 308 -25.41 -29.81 15.86
CA GLN A 308 -26.62 -29.00 15.83
C GLN A 308 -26.27 -27.51 15.81
N GLN A 309 -25.32 -27.06 16.64
CA GLN A 309 -24.84 -25.68 16.62
C GLN A 309 -24.19 -25.31 15.29
N LEU A 310 -23.45 -26.22 14.65
CA LEU A 310 -22.87 -26.00 13.33
C LEU A 310 -23.95 -25.85 12.24
N HIS A 311 -25.05 -26.59 12.35
CA HIS A 311 -26.22 -26.40 11.48
C HIS A 311 -26.91 -25.06 11.71
N LEU A 312 -27.14 -24.67 12.97
CA LEU A 312 -27.74 -23.37 13.31
C LEU A 312 -26.86 -22.19 12.85
N LEU A 313 -25.53 -22.36 12.87
CA LEU A 313 -24.59 -21.36 12.36
C LEU A 313 -24.69 -21.20 10.83
N ARG A 314 -24.91 -22.31 10.10
CA ARG A 314 -25.21 -22.26 8.65
C ARG A 314 -26.53 -21.55 8.37
N ASP A 315 -27.56 -21.80 9.17
CA ASP A 315 -28.85 -21.13 9.04
C ASP A 315 -28.76 -19.64 9.35
N LEU A 316 -27.99 -19.26 10.38
CA LEU A 316 -27.70 -17.88 10.71
C LEU A 316 -27.00 -17.16 9.56
N HIS A 317 -25.95 -17.77 8.99
CA HIS A 317 -25.25 -17.23 7.83
C HIS A 317 -26.18 -17.02 6.64
N SER A 318 -27.03 -18.00 6.32
CA SER A 318 -28.02 -17.89 5.24
C SER A 318 -29.01 -16.75 5.47
N ARG A 319 -29.50 -16.58 6.71
CA ARG A 319 -30.39 -15.47 7.08
C ARG A 319 -29.68 -14.12 7.03
N LEU A 320 -28.44 -14.05 7.48
CA LEU A 320 -27.61 -12.85 7.44
C LEU A 320 -27.29 -12.42 6.00
N ASN A 321 -26.98 -13.36 5.12
CA ASN A 321 -26.79 -13.10 3.69
C ASN A 321 -28.07 -12.63 3.02
N LYS A 322 -29.24 -13.20 3.38
CA LYS A 322 -30.54 -12.71 2.90
C LYS A 322 -30.80 -11.28 3.37
N LEU A 323 -30.49 -10.97 4.63
CA LEU A 323 -30.64 -9.64 5.21
C LEU A 323 -29.68 -8.63 4.55
N SER A 324 -28.42 -9.00 4.33
CA SER A 324 -27.45 -8.19 3.59
C SER A 324 -27.86 -7.98 2.14
N ALA A 325 -28.28 -9.00 1.40
CA ALA A 325 -28.78 -8.83 0.03
C ALA A 325 -30.00 -7.89 -0.04
N THR A 326 -30.81 -7.85 1.02
CA THR A 326 -31.99 -6.97 1.11
C THR A 326 -31.61 -5.53 1.48
N LEU A 327 -30.65 -5.33 2.38
CA LEU A 327 -30.22 -4.02 2.87
C LEU A 327 -29.12 -3.37 2.01
N MET A 328 -28.33 -4.17 1.29
CA MET A 328 -27.10 -3.81 0.57
C MET A 328 -27.01 -4.50 -0.82
N PRO A 329 -27.82 -4.09 -1.83
CA PRO A 329 -27.96 -4.84 -3.09
C PRO A 329 -26.77 -4.74 -4.08
N LEU A 330 -25.69 -4.05 -3.70
CA LEU A 330 -24.53 -3.75 -4.56
C LEU A 330 -23.30 -4.61 -4.26
N GLN A 331 -23.33 -5.45 -3.22
CA GLN A 331 -22.20 -6.31 -2.89
C GLN A 331 -22.26 -7.62 -3.71
N PRO A 332 -21.18 -8.05 -4.39
CA PRO A 332 -21.10 -9.37 -4.97
C PRO A 332 -21.15 -10.40 -3.84
N CYS A 333 -22.24 -11.14 -3.76
CA CYS A 333 -22.35 -12.25 -2.82
C CYS A 333 -21.68 -13.44 -3.50
N ASP A 334 -20.38 -13.62 -3.27
CA ASP A 334 -19.64 -14.78 -3.77
C ASP A 334 -20.21 -16.04 -3.10
N ALA A 335 -21.14 -16.67 -3.80
CA ALA A 335 -21.84 -17.88 -3.39
C ALA A 335 -20.96 -19.13 -3.57
N ASP A 336 -19.65 -19.03 -3.40
CA ASP A 336 -18.76 -20.18 -3.46
C ASP A 336 -18.57 -20.77 -2.07
N ALA A 337 -19.20 -21.93 -1.88
CA ALA A 337 -19.26 -22.73 -0.67
C ALA A 337 -17.90 -23.33 -0.27
N LYS A 338 -16.90 -22.50 0.05
CA LYS A 338 -15.63 -22.95 0.64
C LYS A 338 -15.41 -22.33 2.01
N ALA A 339 -15.67 -23.18 3.02
CA ALA A 339 -15.46 -22.99 4.45
C ALA A 339 -16.18 -21.76 5.04
N LEU A 340 -17.36 -21.99 5.64
CA LEU A 340 -18.01 -20.99 6.51
C LEU A 340 -17.07 -20.67 7.67
N LYS A 341 -16.54 -19.45 7.69
CA LYS A 341 -15.81 -18.92 8.83
C LYS A 341 -16.71 -17.98 9.63
N VAL A 342 -16.61 -18.05 10.95
CA VAL A 342 -17.36 -17.15 11.85
C VAL A 342 -16.88 -15.71 11.64
N GLU A 343 -15.60 -15.56 11.28
CA GLU A 343 -14.96 -14.31 10.88
C GLU A 343 -15.70 -13.64 9.71
N ASP A 344 -16.18 -14.41 8.74
CA ASP A 344 -16.95 -13.87 7.60
C ASP A 344 -18.33 -13.37 8.05
N MET A 345 -18.96 -14.02 9.04
CA MET A 345 -20.23 -13.56 9.62
C MET A 345 -20.06 -12.30 10.46
N ILE A 346 -18.97 -12.23 11.23
CA ILE A 346 -18.62 -11.03 12.01
C ILE A 346 -18.38 -9.87 11.05
N GLY A 347 -17.59 -10.04 9.99
CA GLY A 347 -17.36 -9.00 8.99
C GLY A 347 -18.65 -8.55 8.29
N LEU A 348 -19.59 -9.46 8.06
CA LEU A 348 -20.89 -9.13 7.46
C LEU A 348 -21.83 -8.41 8.44
N VAL A 349 -21.78 -8.74 9.73
CA VAL A 349 -22.48 -8.01 10.80
C VAL A 349 -21.86 -6.64 11.05
N GLU A 350 -20.53 -6.53 11.05
CA GLU A 350 -19.80 -5.26 11.17
C GLU A 350 -20.09 -4.34 9.99
N ALA A 351 -20.12 -4.88 8.76
CA ALA A 351 -20.53 -4.12 7.59
C ALA A 351 -21.98 -3.63 7.73
N LEU A 352 -22.91 -4.47 8.21
CA LEU A 352 -24.30 -4.04 8.46
C LEU A 352 -24.41 -3.00 9.57
N LEU A 353 -23.59 -3.10 10.62
CA LEU A 353 -23.50 -2.15 11.72
C LEU A 353 -22.93 -0.82 11.24
N GLU A 354 -21.85 -0.80 10.45
CA GLU A 354 -21.24 0.40 9.92
C GLU A 354 -22.21 1.19 9.02
N ASN A 355 -23.05 0.47 8.28
CA ASN A 355 -24.12 1.06 7.47
C ASN A 355 -25.34 1.52 8.30
N ALA A 356 -25.53 0.98 9.50
CA ALA A 356 -26.59 1.41 10.43
C ALA A 356 -26.12 2.50 11.41
N SER A 357 -24.82 2.59 11.68
CA SER A 357 -24.17 3.49 12.63
C SER A 357 -23.54 4.71 11.98
N SER A 358 -23.61 4.87 10.65
CA SER A 358 -23.23 6.11 9.99
C SER A 358 -24.05 7.25 10.58
N ASP A 359 -23.42 7.96 11.50
CA ASP A 359 -23.91 9.13 12.21
C ASP A 359 -24.52 10.10 11.19
N ASP A 360 -25.74 10.57 11.48
CA ASP A 360 -26.62 11.44 10.69
C ASP A 360 -26.01 12.84 10.38
N LYS A 361 -24.69 12.98 10.43
CA LYS A 361 -23.95 14.24 10.34
C LYS A 361 -23.07 14.41 9.10
N GLN A 362 -23.16 13.50 8.13
CA GLN A 362 -22.73 13.80 6.77
C GLN A 362 -23.93 13.86 5.82
N LYS A 363 -24.42 15.08 5.61
CA LYS A 363 -25.08 15.47 4.36
C LYS A 363 -24.17 15.07 3.21
N LEU A 364 -24.44 13.90 2.65
CA LEU A 364 -24.48 13.51 1.23
C LEU A 364 -24.55 11.99 1.23
N ARG A 365 -25.72 11.47 1.63
CA ARG A 365 -26.11 10.10 1.31
C ARG A 365 -25.92 9.98 -0.20
N SER A 366 -24.97 9.14 -0.65
CA SER A 366 -24.92 8.72 -2.04
C SER A 366 -26.35 8.34 -2.44
N PRO A 367 -26.90 8.89 -3.54
CA PRO A 367 -28.31 8.72 -3.83
C PRO A 367 -28.62 7.22 -3.82
N THR A 368 -29.67 6.83 -3.09
CA THR A 368 -30.07 5.42 -2.98
C THR A 368 -30.12 4.80 -4.37
N ARG A 369 -29.79 3.51 -4.54
CA ARG A 369 -29.81 2.85 -5.87
C ARG A 369 -31.10 3.10 -6.65
N TYR A 370 -32.23 3.23 -5.96
CA TYR A 370 -33.51 3.66 -6.53
C TYR A 370 -33.49 5.09 -7.08
N THR A 371 -32.91 6.06 -6.35
CA THR A 371 -32.72 7.44 -6.80
C THR A 371 -31.75 7.52 -7.97
N LEU A 372 -30.64 6.77 -7.94
CA LEU A 372 -29.72 6.69 -9.09
C LEU A 372 -30.39 6.06 -10.31
N ALA A 373 -31.15 4.98 -10.13
CA ALA A 373 -31.92 4.37 -11.20
C ALA A 373 -32.99 5.33 -11.75
N SER A 374 -33.64 6.11 -10.88
CA SER A 374 -34.61 7.13 -11.28
C SER A 374 -33.94 8.28 -12.05
N MET A 375 -32.77 8.75 -11.61
CA MET A 375 -31.97 9.75 -12.32
C MET A 375 -31.54 9.26 -13.70
N VAL A 376 -31.06 8.02 -13.79
CA VAL A 376 -30.65 7.41 -15.05
C VAL A 376 -31.85 7.19 -15.98
N ALA A 377 -32.98 6.73 -15.45
CA ALA A 377 -34.22 6.60 -16.22
C ALA A 377 -34.73 7.96 -16.72
N HIS A 378 -34.60 9.01 -15.91
CA HIS A 378 -34.95 10.36 -16.32
C HIS A 378 -34.03 10.88 -17.43
N PHE A 379 -32.73 10.64 -17.32
CA PHE A 379 -31.75 10.95 -18.39
C PHE A 379 -32.08 10.20 -19.68
N GLN A 380 -32.39 8.90 -19.60
CA GLN A 380 -32.78 8.08 -20.76
C GLN A 380 -34.03 8.63 -21.45
N LYS A 381 -34.99 9.16 -20.69
CA LYS A 381 -36.21 9.78 -21.24
C LYS A 381 -35.95 11.19 -21.82
N LEU A 382 -35.05 11.97 -21.22
CA LEU A 382 -34.76 13.35 -21.65
C LEU A 382 -33.89 13.41 -22.90
N PHE A 383 -33.04 12.40 -23.11
CA PHE A 383 -32.09 12.33 -24.23
C PHE A 383 -32.35 11.16 -25.20
N ASP A 384 -33.53 10.52 -25.12
CA ASP A 384 -33.99 9.42 -25.97
C ASP A 384 -32.99 8.24 -26.09
N VAL A 385 -32.53 7.73 -24.95
CA VAL A 385 -31.57 6.62 -24.88
C VAL A 385 -32.25 5.32 -24.46
N PRO A 386 -32.39 4.33 -25.36
CA PRO A 386 -33.16 3.11 -25.08
C PRO A 386 -32.44 2.12 -24.13
N SER A 387 -31.12 2.22 -23.96
CA SER A 387 -30.33 1.28 -23.16
C SER A 387 -29.43 1.96 -22.12
N LEU A 388 -29.20 1.29 -20.99
CA LEU A 388 -28.30 1.78 -19.93
C LEU A 388 -26.86 1.96 -20.43
N SER A 389 -26.41 1.08 -21.34
CA SER A 389 -25.07 1.18 -21.95
C SER A 389 -24.91 2.41 -22.84
N GLY A 390 -26.01 2.92 -23.41
CA GLY A 390 -26.00 4.13 -24.24
C GLY A 390 -25.95 5.44 -23.44
N VAL A 391 -26.16 5.38 -22.12
CA VAL A 391 -26.21 6.58 -21.26
C VAL A 391 -24.86 7.28 -21.20
N TYR A 392 -23.77 6.53 -21.01
CA TYR A 392 -22.41 7.08 -20.96
C TYR A 392 -21.97 7.71 -22.29
N PRO A 393 -22.09 7.02 -23.44
CA PRO A 393 -21.82 7.62 -24.75
C PRO A 393 -22.62 8.89 -25.00
N ARG A 394 -23.93 8.88 -24.69
CA ARG A 394 -24.80 10.04 -24.90
C ARG A 394 -24.45 11.21 -23.97
N MET A 395 -24.10 10.91 -22.71
CA MET A 395 -23.67 11.92 -21.75
C MET A 395 -22.37 12.61 -22.20
N ASN A 396 -21.40 11.85 -22.71
CA ASN A 396 -20.17 12.41 -23.28
C ASN A 396 -20.45 13.28 -24.49
N GLU A 397 -21.38 12.87 -25.37
CA GLU A 397 -21.81 13.70 -26.50
C GLU A 397 -22.42 15.02 -26.04
N VAL A 398 -23.29 15.00 -25.02
CA VAL A 398 -23.88 16.21 -24.43
C VAL A 398 -22.80 17.13 -23.84
N TYR A 399 -21.83 16.59 -23.11
CA TYR A 399 -20.71 17.39 -22.58
C TYR A 399 -19.86 18.02 -23.68
N THR A 400 -19.55 17.26 -24.73
CA THR A 400 -18.81 17.78 -25.89
C THR A 400 -19.59 18.88 -26.58
N ARG A 401 -20.89 18.68 -26.85
CA ARG A 401 -21.77 19.69 -27.47
C ARG A 401 -21.93 20.95 -26.62
N LEU A 402 -22.06 20.79 -25.30
CA LEU A 402 -22.14 21.92 -24.37
C LEU A 402 -20.82 22.71 -24.33
N GLY A 403 -19.69 21.99 -24.36
CA GLY A 403 -18.36 22.60 -24.47
C GLY A 403 -18.17 23.36 -25.78
N GLU A 404 -18.57 22.76 -26.91
CA GLU A 404 -18.61 23.40 -28.22
C GLU A 404 -19.45 24.69 -28.17
N MET A 405 -20.68 24.62 -27.66
CA MET A 405 -21.59 25.78 -27.59
C MET A 405 -21.07 26.89 -26.67
N THR A 406 -20.48 26.53 -25.52
CA THR A 406 -19.88 27.51 -24.61
C THR A 406 -18.69 28.19 -25.26
N ASN A 407 -17.88 27.44 -26.01
CA ASN A 407 -16.75 27.98 -26.76
C ASN A 407 -17.19 28.86 -27.92
N THR A 408 -18.24 28.48 -28.67
CA THR A 408 -18.77 29.33 -29.75
C THR A 408 -19.35 30.63 -29.20
N ILE A 409 -20.10 30.60 -28.10
CA ILE A 409 -20.62 31.81 -27.45
C ILE A 409 -19.47 32.69 -26.97
N ARG A 410 -18.42 32.13 -26.34
CA ARG A 410 -17.25 32.89 -25.91
C ARG A 410 -16.48 33.50 -27.09
N ASN A 411 -16.31 32.75 -28.17
CA ASN A 411 -15.67 33.26 -29.39
C ASN A 411 -16.50 34.39 -30.01
N LEU A 412 -17.83 34.26 -30.06
CA LEU A 412 -18.72 35.33 -30.52
C LEU A 412 -18.67 36.55 -29.60
N GLN A 413 -18.61 36.37 -28.28
CA GLN A 413 -18.42 37.47 -27.33
C GLN A 413 -17.12 38.23 -27.60
N ASN A 414 -16.01 37.51 -27.82
CA ASN A 414 -14.72 38.12 -28.13
C ASN A 414 -14.73 38.86 -29.48
N VAL A 415 -15.38 38.30 -30.51
CA VAL A 415 -15.46 38.94 -31.84
C VAL A 415 -16.38 40.17 -31.83
N LEU A 416 -17.38 40.17 -30.95
CA LEU A 416 -18.34 41.26 -30.80
C LEU A 416 -17.96 42.26 -29.70
N ASP A 417 -16.79 42.11 -29.07
CA ASP A 417 -16.33 42.89 -27.91
C ASP A 417 -17.39 43.03 -26.79
N LEU A 418 -18.15 41.96 -26.55
CA LEU A 418 -19.15 41.90 -25.48
C LEU A 418 -18.48 41.46 -24.16
N ASP A 419 -18.97 41.97 -23.03
CA ASP A 419 -18.47 41.54 -21.71
C ASP A 419 -18.65 40.02 -21.55
N SER A 420 -17.65 39.37 -20.95
CA SER A 420 -17.62 37.96 -20.55
C SER A 420 -18.82 37.50 -19.72
N LYS A 421 -19.59 38.44 -19.14
CA LYS A 421 -20.83 38.21 -18.38
C LYS A 421 -22.11 38.31 -19.21
N ALA A 422 -22.02 38.65 -20.50
CA ALA A 422 -23.17 38.79 -21.38
C ALA A 422 -23.92 37.46 -21.51
N SER A 423 -25.25 37.52 -21.47
CA SER A 423 -26.08 36.32 -21.59
C SER A 423 -26.02 35.74 -23.02
N PRO A 424 -26.15 34.41 -23.21
CA PRO A 424 -26.20 33.80 -24.54
C PRO A 424 -27.24 34.44 -25.48
N THR A 425 -28.38 34.87 -24.92
CA THR A 425 -29.46 35.51 -25.67
C THR A 425 -29.05 36.90 -26.19
N GLU A 426 -28.28 37.64 -25.40
CA GLU A 426 -27.78 38.96 -25.78
C GLU A 426 -26.73 38.86 -26.90
N VAL A 427 -25.83 37.88 -26.83
CA VAL A 427 -24.86 37.57 -27.89
C VAL A 427 -25.58 37.24 -29.20
N VAL A 428 -26.59 36.37 -29.15
CA VAL A 428 -27.38 35.99 -30.34
C VAL A 428 -28.17 37.17 -30.92
N ASN A 429 -28.76 38.02 -30.08
CA ASN A 429 -29.47 39.21 -30.54
C ASN A 429 -28.52 40.23 -31.21
N GLN A 430 -27.29 40.36 -30.72
CA GLN A 430 -26.28 41.21 -31.35
C GLN A 430 -25.81 40.67 -32.70
N VAL A 431 -25.55 39.35 -32.79
CA VAL A 431 -25.28 38.69 -34.07
C VAL A 431 -26.44 38.90 -35.04
N SER A 432 -27.67 38.69 -34.58
CA SER A 432 -28.87 38.88 -35.40
C SER A 432 -28.97 40.30 -35.93
N ARG A 433 -28.71 41.32 -35.09
CA ARG A 433 -28.67 42.73 -35.52
C ARG A 433 -27.60 43.00 -36.58
N LEU A 434 -26.42 42.41 -36.47
CA LEU A 434 -25.37 42.56 -37.49
C LEU A 434 -25.75 41.90 -38.82
N VAL A 435 -26.40 40.73 -38.76
CA VAL A 435 -26.94 40.04 -39.94
C VAL A 435 -28.07 40.85 -40.60
N PHE A 436 -28.83 41.64 -39.83
CA PHE A 436 -29.86 42.54 -40.36
C PHE A 436 -29.32 43.89 -40.88
N LEU A 437 -28.14 44.33 -40.44
CA LEU A 437 -27.53 45.61 -40.85
C LEU A 437 -26.82 45.52 -42.21
N ASP A 438 -26.40 44.33 -42.65
CA ASP A 438 -25.85 44.12 -43.98
C ASP A 438 -26.41 42.86 -44.65
N PRO A 439 -27.49 42.98 -45.45
CA PRO A 439 -28.04 41.88 -46.25
C PRO A 439 -27.05 41.35 -47.30
N GLY A 440 -25.94 42.04 -47.54
CA GLY A 440 -24.92 41.67 -48.53
C GLY A 440 -24.12 40.42 -48.18
N LEU A 441 -23.99 40.10 -46.89
CA LEU A 441 -23.32 38.87 -46.44
C LEU A 441 -24.14 37.59 -46.70
N GLY A 442 -25.45 37.72 -46.91
CA GLY A 442 -26.33 36.59 -47.26
C GLY A 442 -26.38 36.25 -48.75
N ARG A 443 -25.81 37.10 -49.62
CA ARG A 443 -25.84 36.92 -51.09
C ARG A 443 -24.48 36.65 -51.73
N ALA A 444 -23.39 36.78 -50.99
CA ALA A 444 -22.11 36.28 -51.44
C ALA A 444 -22.11 34.75 -51.27
N ASP A 445 -22.29 34.03 -52.38
CA ASP A 445 -22.11 32.58 -52.42
C ASP A 445 -20.79 32.23 -51.73
N ILE A 446 -20.83 31.28 -50.80
CA ILE A 446 -19.64 30.79 -50.10
C ILE A 446 -18.58 30.35 -51.11
N ASP A 447 -19.01 29.82 -52.26
CA ASP A 447 -18.14 29.49 -53.38
C ASP A 447 -17.46 30.72 -54.03
N SER A 448 -18.13 31.87 -54.10
CA SER A 448 -17.53 33.13 -54.56
C SER A 448 -16.48 33.65 -53.56
N ILE A 449 -16.72 33.47 -52.26
CA ILE A 449 -15.73 33.79 -51.21
C ILE A 449 -14.53 32.83 -51.30
N ILE A 450 -14.77 31.52 -51.47
CA ILE A 450 -13.71 30.51 -51.65
C ILE A 450 -12.90 30.79 -52.92
N ILE A 451 -13.54 31.17 -54.03
CA ILE A 451 -12.87 31.55 -55.27
C ILE A 451 -12.02 32.81 -55.05
N LYS A 452 -12.54 33.84 -54.37
CA LYS A 452 -11.78 35.05 -54.05
C LYS A 452 -10.59 34.78 -53.12
N VAL A 453 -10.75 33.90 -52.13
CA VAL A 453 -9.66 33.48 -51.24
C VAL A 453 -8.60 32.70 -52.01
N LYS A 454 -8.99 31.75 -52.87
CA LYS A 454 -8.06 31.04 -53.76
C LYS A 454 -7.33 31.96 -54.73
N GLN A 455 -8.02 32.95 -55.29
CA GLN A 455 -7.40 33.98 -56.12
C GLN A 455 -6.40 34.82 -55.32
N HIS A 456 -6.66 35.05 -54.03
CA HIS A 456 -5.72 35.71 -53.12
C HIS A 456 -4.47 34.86 -52.89
N ASP A 457 -4.62 33.54 -52.71
CA ASP A 457 -3.51 32.60 -52.53
C ASP A 457 -2.60 32.49 -53.76
N GLU A 458 -3.13 32.66 -54.98
CA GLU A 458 -2.32 32.69 -56.21
C GLU A 458 -1.75 34.08 -56.52
N PHE A 459 -2.51 35.15 -56.27
CA PHE A 459 -2.10 36.52 -56.58
C PHE A 459 -1.03 37.04 -55.61
N PHE A 460 -1.14 36.77 -54.31
CA PHE A 460 -0.23 37.32 -53.30
C PHE A 460 1.23 36.89 -53.51
N PRO A 461 1.56 35.62 -53.79
CA PRO A 461 2.93 35.21 -54.07
C PRO A 461 3.51 35.89 -55.31
N ALA A 462 2.71 36.00 -56.39
CA ALA A 462 3.14 36.66 -57.62
C ALA A 462 3.37 38.18 -57.40
N PHE A 463 2.44 38.83 -56.69
CA PHE A 463 2.54 40.24 -56.32
C PHE A 463 3.72 40.50 -55.37
N HIS A 464 3.89 39.65 -54.35
CA HIS A 464 5.00 39.77 -53.39
C HIS A 464 6.35 39.58 -54.08
N ASN A 465 6.48 38.63 -55.01
CA ASN A 465 7.70 38.46 -55.80
C ASN A 465 7.99 39.71 -56.65
N LEU A 466 6.98 40.24 -57.37
CA LEU A 466 7.12 41.46 -58.17
C LEU A 466 7.56 42.65 -57.31
N VAL A 467 6.89 42.87 -56.17
CA VAL A 467 7.23 43.93 -55.22
C VAL A 467 8.65 43.77 -54.70
N THR A 468 9.05 42.54 -54.34
CA THR A 468 10.39 42.26 -53.82
C THR A 468 11.47 42.49 -54.87
N GLU A 469 11.20 42.18 -56.15
CA GLU A 469 12.09 42.54 -57.25
C GLU A 469 12.20 44.05 -57.44
N ILE A 470 11.08 44.78 -57.40
CA ILE A 470 11.09 46.24 -57.50
C ILE A 470 11.88 46.87 -56.35
N LEU A 471 11.69 46.38 -55.12
CA LEU A 471 12.45 46.80 -53.93
C LEU A 471 13.96 46.55 -54.12
N LYS A 472 14.35 45.38 -54.65
CA LYS A 472 15.76 45.06 -54.94
C LYS A 472 16.35 45.94 -56.03
N ILE A 473 15.62 46.20 -57.11
CA ILE A 473 16.08 47.03 -58.24
C ILE A 473 16.28 48.48 -57.79
N LEU A 474 15.38 48.99 -56.95
CA LEU A 474 15.45 50.36 -56.45
C LEU A 474 16.36 50.52 -55.22
N GLY A 475 16.78 49.41 -54.59
CA GLY A 475 17.63 49.41 -53.39
C GLY A 475 16.90 49.84 -52.11
N VAL A 476 15.59 49.60 -52.04
CA VAL A 476 14.70 50.11 -50.99
C VAL A 476 14.15 48.96 -50.14
N SER A 477 13.96 49.16 -48.84
CA SER A 477 13.56 48.10 -47.90
C SER A 477 12.07 48.03 -47.60
N HIS A 478 11.29 49.10 -47.81
CA HIS A 478 9.85 49.14 -47.52
C HIS A 478 9.01 49.48 -48.76
N LEU A 479 7.81 48.89 -48.84
CA LEU A 479 6.86 49.08 -49.95
C LEU A 479 6.52 50.56 -50.18
N ASP A 480 6.34 51.32 -49.10
CA ASP A 480 5.94 52.74 -49.14
C ASP A 480 7.01 53.65 -49.76
N ASP A 481 8.26 53.19 -49.75
CA ASP A 481 9.42 53.92 -50.25
C ASP A 481 9.68 53.67 -51.76
N ILE A 482 8.95 52.73 -52.39
CA ILE A 482 9.06 52.42 -53.83
C ILE A 482 8.68 53.63 -54.70
N LEU A 483 7.54 54.28 -54.40
CA LEU A 483 7.04 55.42 -55.18
C LEU A 483 7.97 56.64 -55.07
N PRO A 484 8.44 57.05 -53.87
CA PRO A 484 9.44 58.10 -53.72
C PRO A 484 10.76 57.82 -54.46
N ALA A 485 11.25 56.57 -54.42
CA ALA A 485 12.49 56.18 -55.09
C ALA A 485 12.36 56.24 -56.62
N LEU A 486 11.23 55.79 -57.18
CA LEU A 486 10.94 55.91 -58.62
C LEU A 486 10.81 57.36 -59.07
N GLN A 487 10.17 58.21 -58.26
CA GLN A 487 10.06 59.65 -58.56
C GLN A 487 11.43 60.32 -58.57
N SER A 488 12.31 59.96 -57.62
CA SER A 488 13.68 60.45 -57.56
C SER A 488 14.48 59.99 -58.78
N LEU A 489 14.41 58.70 -59.14
CA LEU A 489 15.10 58.14 -60.31
C LEU A 489 14.63 58.77 -61.63
N LYS A 490 13.33 59.07 -61.75
CA LYS A 490 12.74 59.76 -62.90
C LYS A 490 13.25 61.19 -63.04
N GLN A 491 13.46 61.89 -61.92
CA GLN A 491 14.02 63.25 -61.91
C GLN A 491 15.52 63.26 -62.26
N THR A 492 16.26 62.20 -61.97
CA THR A 492 17.68 62.08 -62.37
C THR A 492 17.88 61.64 -63.82
N ALA A 493 16.84 61.09 -64.46
CA ALA A 493 16.87 60.61 -65.84
C ALA A 493 16.29 61.61 -66.87
N GLN A 494 15.66 62.70 -66.41
CA GLN A 494 15.33 63.90 -67.20
C GLN A 494 16.43 64.94 -67.05
#